data_AF-A0A1H9J2E7-F1
#
_entry.id   AF-A0A1H9J2E7-F1
#
_cell.length_a   1.000
_cell.length_b   1.000
_cell.length_c   1.000
_cell.angle_alpha   90.00
_cell.angle_beta   90.00
_cell.angle_gamma   90.00
#
_symmetry.space_group_name_H-M   'P 1'
#
loop_
_entity.id
_entity.type
_entity.pdbx_description
1 polymer ?
#
loop_
_entity_poly.entity_id
_entity_poly.type
_entity_poly.pdbx_seq_one_letter_code
_entity_poly.pdbx_strand_id
1 'polypeptide(L)'
;MTDAGRGARPPVVARAEAALRALGTPVAAFARRDVEGGSWFADWSGDISGSDVYIGLMGGSPAASSVRLLLDDWVFDDVAGGDVGELLLGIFSGQATITRQRSFPFSSIVVLEHAVGGVRYSATRRLGSDEEPQPWERPLIAE
;
A
#
# COMPACT_ATOMS: atom_id res chain seq x y z
N MET A 1 -1.65 -33.06 -1.62
CA MET A 1 -1.03 -31.92 -2.33
C MET A 1 -2.09 -31.35 -3.25
N THR A 2 -2.95 -30.52 -2.68
CA THR A 2 -4.22 -30.10 -3.29
C THR A 2 -4.01 -28.78 -4.04
N ASP A 3 -4.48 -28.78 -5.28
CA ASP A 3 -4.48 -27.70 -6.27
C ASP A 3 -4.88 -26.35 -5.66
N ALA A 4 -3.92 -25.42 -5.55
CA ALA A 4 -4.15 -24.09 -5.03
C ALA A 4 -4.89 -23.25 -6.07
N GLY A 5 -6.20 -23.11 -5.88
CA GLY A 5 -7.03 -21.98 -6.30
C GLY A 5 -6.66 -21.30 -7.61
N ARG A 6 -7.05 -21.89 -8.76
CA ARG A 6 -7.16 -21.16 -10.04
C ARG A 6 -8.37 -20.21 -10.04
N GLY A 7 -8.46 -19.31 -9.06
CA GLY A 7 -9.27 -18.11 -9.20
C GLY A 7 -8.56 -17.15 -10.15
N ALA A 8 -9.29 -16.51 -11.07
CA ALA A 8 -8.70 -15.48 -11.94
C ALA A 8 -8.00 -14.41 -11.07
N ARG A 9 -6.73 -14.09 -11.38
CA ARG A 9 -5.93 -13.10 -10.65
C ARG A 9 -6.66 -11.75 -10.64
N PRO A 10 -6.89 -11.09 -9.50
CA PRO A 10 -7.61 -9.84 -9.47
C PRO A 10 -6.82 -8.77 -10.26
N PRO A 11 -7.46 -7.97 -11.13
CA PRO A 11 -6.76 -6.98 -11.97
C PRO A 11 -5.92 -5.98 -11.16
N VAL A 12 -6.35 -5.65 -9.95
CA VAL A 12 -5.64 -4.75 -9.03
C VAL A 12 -4.24 -5.26 -8.66
N VAL A 13 -4.05 -6.58 -8.54
CA VAL A 13 -2.73 -7.17 -8.25
C VAL A 13 -1.78 -6.94 -9.43
N ALA A 14 -2.25 -7.12 -10.66
CA ALA A 14 -1.43 -6.89 -11.85
C ALA A 14 -1.03 -5.40 -11.99
N ARG A 15 -1.88 -4.47 -11.56
CA ARG A 15 -1.56 -3.03 -11.53
C ARG A 15 -0.48 -2.71 -10.50
N ALA A 16 -0.55 -3.31 -9.31
CA ALA A 16 0.50 -3.15 -8.31
C ALA A 16 1.85 -3.68 -8.81
N GLU A 17 1.87 -4.87 -9.42
CA GLU A 17 3.10 -5.44 -10.02
C GLU A 17 3.67 -4.58 -11.16
N ALA A 18 2.79 -3.98 -11.97
CA ALA A 18 3.23 -3.05 -13.02
C ALA A 18 3.86 -1.79 -12.42
N ALA A 19 3.28 -1.22 -11.35
CA ALA A 19 3.84 -0.08 -10.64
C ALA A 19 5.21 -0.40 -10.02
N LEU A 20 5.35 -1.52 -9.33
CA LEU A 20 6.62 -1.94 -8.75
C LEU A 20 7.71 -2.16 -9.82
N ARG A 21 7.37 -2.75 -10.97
CA ARG A 21 8.31 -2.87 -12.08
C ARG A 21 8.73 -1.51 -12.64
N ALA A 22 7.83 -0.54 -12.72
CA ALA A 22 8.14 0.82 -13.14
C ALA A 22 9.03 1.56 -12.12
N LEU A 23 8.99 1.17 -10.84
CA LEU A 23 9.88 1.64 -9.78
C LEU A 23 11.25 0.93 -9.76
N GLY A 24 11.51 0.04 -10.72
CA GLY A 24 12.79 -0.66 -10.84
C GLY A 24 12.87 -1.99 -10.10
N THR A 25 11.73 -2.56 -9.67
CA THR A 25 11.65 -3.90 -9.07
C THR A 25 11.29 -4.94 -10.14
N PRO A 26 12.25 -5.56 -10.86
CA PRO A 26 11.96 -6.43 -12.00
C PRO A 26 11.21 -7.72 -11.61
N VAL A 27 11.40 -8.19 -10.37
CA VAL A 27 10.73 -9.37 -9.81
C VAL A 27 9.67 -8.92 -8.80
N ALA A 28 8.66 -8.22 -9.30
CA ALA A 28 7.48 -7.86 -8.53
C ALA A 28 6.38 -8.89 -8.81
N ALA A 29 6.26 -9.90 -7.94
CA ALA A 29 5.23 -10.93 -8.03
C ALA A 29 4.55 -11.08 -6.67
N PHE A 30 3.29 -10.67 -6.59
CA PHE A 30 2.51 -10.85 -5.37
C PHE A 30 2.10 -12.31 -5.20
N ALA A 31 2.26 -12.82 -3.97
CA ALA A 31 1.76 -14.12 -3.56
C ALA A 31 0.28 -13.98 -3.15
N ARG A 32 -0.63 -14.54 -3.95
CA ARG A 32 -2.07 -14.52 -3.65
C ARG A 32 -2.48 -15.74 -2.85
N ARG A 33 -3.36 -15.53 -1.87
CA ARG A 33 -4.13 -16.55 -1.17
C ARG A 33 -5.61 -16.16 -1.08
N ASP A 34 -6.48 -17.13 -1.22
CA ASP A 34 -7.90 -16.95 -0.89
C ASP A 34 -8.07 -16.95 0.63
N VAL A 35 -9.02 -16.16 1.12
CA VAL A 35 -9.36 -16.00 2.53
C VAL A 35 -10.84 -16.37 2.71
N GLU A 36 -11.28 -16.58 3.95
CA GLU A 36 -12.67 -16.96 4.24
C GLU A 36 -13.69 -15.97 3.65
N GLY A 37 -14.88 -16.48 3.31
CA GLY A 37 -15.98 -15.67 2.80
C GLY A 37 -15.81 -15.19 1.35
N GLY A 38 -14.90 -15.78 0.56
CA GLY A 38 -14.65 -15.38 -0.83
C GLY A 38 -13.78 -14.13 -0.97
N SER A 39 -13.22 -13.65 0.14
CA SER A 39 -12.22 -12.60 0.16
C SER A 39 -10.86 -13.15 -0.29
N TRP A 40 -9.93 -12.25 -0.59
CA TRP A 40 -8.58 -12.62 -0.98
C TRP A 40 -7.56 -11.67 -0.40
N PHE A 41 -6.33 -12.18 -0.28
CA PHE A 41 -5.18 -11.42 0.14
C PHE A 41 -4.01 -11.67 -0.81
N ALA A 42 -3.27 -10.63 -1.14
CA ALA A 42 -2.05 -10.73 -1.92
C ALA A 42 -0.97 -9.87 -1.27
N ASP A 43 0.20 -10.44 -1.01
CA ASP A 43 1.34 -9.73 -0.45
C ASP A 43 2.59 -9.81 -1.32
N TRP A 44 3.45 -8.81 -1.14
CA TRP A 44 4.79 -8.76 -1.69
C TRP A 44 5.69 -8.04 -0.68
N SER A 45 6.95 -8.46 -0.62
CA SER A 45 8.00 -7.80 0.15
C SER A 45 9.28 -7.73 -0.67
N GLY A 46 9.99 -6.62 -0.59
CA GLY A 46 11.32 -6.51 -1.18
C GLY A 46 11.81 -5.07 -1.25
N ASP A 47 12.94 -4.91 -1.95
CA ASP A 47 13.61 -3.61 -2.04
C ASP A 47 12.94 -2.67 -3.05
N ILE A 48 12.68 -1.44 -2.58
CA ILE A 48 12.33 -0.28 -3.40
C ILE A 48 13.25 0.87 -2.98
N SER A 49 14.09 1.32 -3.91
CA SER A 49 15.01 2.45 -3.69
C SER A 49 15.91 2.29 -2.44
N GLY A 50 16.36 1.08 -2.14
CA GLY A 50 17.22 0.81 -0.98
C GLY A 50 16.48 0.67 0.35
N SER A 51 15.15 0.54 0.33
CA SER A 51 14.32 0.23 1.50
C SER A 51 13.63 -1.11 1.29
N ASP A 52 13.69 -2.00 2.29
CA ASP A 52 12.82 -3.18 2.32
C ASP A 52 11.40 -2.74 2.68
N VAL A 53 10.43 -3.07 1.84
CA VAL A 53 9.05 -2.63 1.98
C VAL A 53 8.11 -3.81 1.86
N TYR A 54 7.14 -3.88 2.77
CA TYR A 54 6.02 -4.80 2.71
C TYR A 54 4.78 -4.13 2.10
N ILE A 55 4.14 -4.81 1.16
CA ILE A 55 2.90 -4.35 0.52
C ILE A 55 1.86 -5.47 0.56
N GLY A 56 0.68 -5.17 1.10
CA GLY A 56 -0.46 -6.08 1.13
C GLY A 56 -1.67 -5.49 0.42
N LEU A 57 -2.42 -6.33 -0.29
CA LEU A 57 -3.68 -5.99 -0.93
C LEU A 57 -4.76 -6.96 -0.43
N MET A 58 -5.89 -6.41 -0.01
CA MET A 58 -7.03 -7.22 0.44
C MET A 58 -8.31 -6.74 -0.26
N GLY A 59 -9.05 -7.69 -0.85
CA GLY A 59 -10.35 -7.42 -1.45
C GLY A 59 -11.42 -8.36 -0.90
N GLY A 60 -12.64 -7.84 -0.76
CA GLY A 60 -13.79 -8.63 -0.28
C GLY A 60 -14.28 -9.68 -1.29
N SER A 61 -13.92 -9.54 -2.58
CA SER A 61 -14.14 -10.54 -3.61
C SER A 61 -13.15 -10.35 -4.78
N PRO A 62 -12.96 -11.34 -5.67
CA PRO A 62 -12.06 -11.20 -6.83
C PRO A 62 -12.44 -10.07 -7.80
N ALA A 63 -13.71 -9.62 -7.76
CA ALA A 63 -14.24 -8.55 -8.60
C ALA A 63 -14.51 -7.24 -7.82
N ALA A 64 -13.99 -7.12 -6.59
CA ALA A 64 -14.16 -5.92 -5.77
C ALA A 64 -13.65 -4.68 -6.50
N SER A 65 -14.41 -3.58 -6.42
CA SER A 65 -14.07 -2.30 -7.03
C SER A 65 -13.00 -1.54 -6.24
N SER A 66 -12.88 -1.81 -4.94
CA SER A 66 -11.88 -1.26 -4.04
C SER A 66 -11.17 -2.35 -3.24
N VAL A 67 -10.01 -1.99 -2.69
CA VAL A 67 -9.19 -2.84 -1.84
C VAL A 67 -8.72 -2.07 -0.62
N ARG A 68 -8.37 -2.79 0.43
CA ARG A 68 -7.46 -2.28 1.46
C ARG A 68 -6.03 -2.48 0.97
N LEU A 69 -5.23 -1.43 1.04
CA LEU A 69 -3.79 -1.45 0.76
C LEU A 69 -3.03 -1.30 2.08
N LEU A 70 -2.14 -2.23 2.36
CA LEU A 70 -1.18 -2.18 3.45
C LEU A 70 0.19 -1.83 2.86
N LEU A 71 0.88 -0.91 3.51
CA LEU A 71 2.22 -0.47 3.15
C LEU A 71 3.03 -0.33 4.45
N ASP A 72 3.83 -1.34 4.77
CA ASP A 72 4.38 -1.54 6.11
C ASP A 72 3.26 -1.37 7.18
N ASP A 73 3.36 -0.36 8.02
CA ASP A 73 2.39 -0.03 9.08
C ASP A 73 1.28 0.94 8.63
N TRP A 74 1.29 1.37 7.37
CA TRP A 74 0.23 2.21 6.80
C TRP A 74 -0.90 1.36 6.24
N VAL A 75 -2.13 1.74 6.57
CA VAL A 75 -3.33 1.11 6.04
C VAL A 75 -4.18 2.15 5.34
N PHE A 76 -4.35 1.98 4.04
CA PHE A 76 -5.31 2.71 3.22
C PHE A 76 -6.55 1.84 3.04
N ASP A 77 -7.70 2.35 3.47
CA ASP A 77 -8.99 1.73 3.22
C ASP A 77 -9.60 2.25 1.92
N ASP A 78 -10.43 1.41 1.29
CA ASP A 78 -11.24 1.76 0.13
C ASP A 78 -10.49 2.36 -1.08
N VAL A 79 -9.26 1.90 -1.33
CA VAL A 79 -8.49 2.30 -2.52
C VAL A 79 -9.15 1.72 -3.76
N ALA A 80 -9.55 2.55 -4.72
CA ALA A 80 -10.12 2.07 -5.97
C ALA A 80 -9.10 1.16 -6.69
N GLY A 81 -9.55 -0.01 -7.15
CA GLY A 81 -8.66 -1.00 -7.76
C GLY A 81 -8.00 -0.51 -9.06
N GLY A 82 -8.51 0.56 -9.68
CA GLY A 82 -7.88 1.28 -10.79
C GLY A 82 -6.69 2.15 -10.36
N ASP A 83 -6.74 2.70 -9.15
CA ASP A 83 -5.83 3.74 -8.67
C ASP A 83 -4.62 3.18 -7.94
N VAL A 84 -4.65 1.90 -7.52
CA VAL A 84 -3.56 1.26 -6.76
C VAL A 84 -2.19 1.45 -7.41
N GLY A 85 -2.09 1.31 -8.74
CA GLY A 85 -0.81 1.46 -9.43
C GLY A 85 -0.27 2.89 -9.34
N GLU A 86 -1.12 3.89 -9.60
CA GLU A 86 -0.75 5.31 -9.53
C GLU A 86 -0.47 5.74 -8.08
N LEU A 87 -1.23 5.23 -7.12
CA LEU A 87 -1.00 5.50 -5.70
C LEU A 87 0.38 5.00 -5.25
N LEU A 88 0.74 3.75 -5.60
CA LEU A 88 2.06 3.20 -5.29
C LEU A 88 3.18 3.99 -5.97
N LEU A 89 3.01 4.34 -7.25
CA LEU A 89 3.98 5.18 -7.97
C LEU A 89 4.15 6.53 -7.29
N GLY A 90 3.07 7.21 -6.93
CA GLY A 90 3.11 8.51 -6.28
C GLY A 90 3.80 8.47 -4.92
N ILE A 91 3.54 7.44 -4.12
CA ILE A 91 4.20 7.25 -2.83
C ILE A 91 5.71 7.05 -3.01
N PHE A 92 6.13 6.05 -3.79
CA PHE A 92 7.54 5.69 -3.89
C PHE A 92 8.37 6.61 -4.80
N SER A 93 7.74 7.49 -5.57
CA SER A 93 8.42 8.54 -6.34
C SER A 93 8.53 9.88 -5.61
N GLY A 94 8.08 9.97 -4.36
CA GLY A 94 8.20 11.19 -3.57
C GLY A 94 7.06 12.20 -3.78
N GLN A 95 5.95 11.81 -4.41
CA GLN A 95 4.82 12.70 -4.69
C GLN A 95 3.71 12.63 -3.62
N ALA A 96 3.82 11.71 -2.67
CA ALA A 96 2.99 11.68 -1.48
C ALA A 96 3.53 12.63 -0.40
N THR A 97 2.74 12.85 0.65
CA THR A 97 3.16 13.68 1.78
C THR A 97 2.80 13.01 3.10
N ILE A 98 3.75 12.98 4.03
CA ILE A 98 3.54 12.59 5.43
C ILE A 98 3.47 13.86 6.27
N THR A 99 2.34 14.08 6.94
CA THR A 99 2.13 15.21 7.85
C THR A 99 1.93 14.73 9.28
N ARG A 100 2.51 15.45 10.24
CA ARG A 100 2.30 15.17 11.67
C ARG A 100 1.12 15.98 12.19
N GLN A 101 0.11 15.30 12.71
CA GLN A 101 -1.06 15.90 13.34
C GLN A 101 -1.03 15.64 14.86
N ARG A 102 -1.24 16.68 15.66
CA ARG A 102 -1.37 16.53 17.11
C ARG A 102 -2.75 16.00 17.45
N SER A 103 -2.84 14.85 18.11
CA SER A 103 -4.07 14.38 18.74
C SER A 103 -4.02 14.61 20.25
N PHE A 104 -5.15 15.02 20.82
CA PHE A 104 -5.24 15.46 22.22
C PHE A 104 -5.09 14.28 23.20
N PRO A 105 -4.37 14.38 24.34
CA PRO A 105 -3.36 15.36 24.74
C PRO A 105 -1.89 14.89 24.59
N PHE A 106 -1.60 13.65 24.16
CA PHE A 106 -0.21 13.11 24.18
C PHE A 106 0.19 12.20 23.01
N SER A 107 -0.68 11.97 22.02
CA SER A 107 -0.34 11.15 20.84
C SER A 107 -0.19 12.01 19.60
N SER A 108 0.88 11.81 18.84
CA SER A 108 0.96 12.31 17.46
C SER A 108 0.42 11.25 16.50
N ILE A 109 -0.51 11.64 15.65
CA ILE A 109 -0.89 10.85 14.48
C ILE A 109 -0.05 11.38 13.32
N VAL A 110 0.48 10.50 12.50
CA VAL A 110 1.02 10.87 11.20
C VAL A 110 0.04 10.42 10.13
N VAL A 111 -0.09 11.24 9.09
CA VAL A 111 -0.99 11.00 7.97
C VAL A 111 -0.17 10.99 6.70
N LEU A 112 -0.16 9.86 6.00
CA LEU A 112 0.39 9.73 4.65
C LEU A 112 -0.75 9.97 3.66
N GLU A 113 -0.58 10.92 2.75
CA GLU A 113 -1.61 11.29 1.78
C GLU A 113 -1.04 11.39 0.37
N HIS A 114 -1.84 10.98 -0.62
CA HIS A 114 -1.56 11.21 -2.03
C HIS A 114 -2.86 11.30 -2.82
N ALA A 115 -2.85 12.07 -3.91
CA ALA A 115 -4.02 12.26 -4.76
C ALA A 115 -3.84 11.60 -6.12
N VAL A 116 -4.81 10.77 -6.52
CA VAL A 116 -4.87 10.09 -7.82
C VAL A 116 -6.13 10.56 -8.54
N GLY A 117 -5.98 11.16 -9.73
CA GLY A 117 -7.12 11.59 -10.55
C GLY A 117 -8.13 12.54 -9.87
N GLY A 118 -7.72 13.27 -8.82
CA GLY A 118 -8.59 14.14 -8.01
C GLY A 118 -9.19 13.50 -6.76
N VAL A 119 -9.00 12.19 -6.55
CA VAL A 119 -9.35 11.49 -5.30
C VAL A 119 -8.15 11.49 -4.37
N ARG A 120 -8.35 11.91 -3.11
CA ARG A 120 -7.31 11.86 -2.08
C ARG A 120 -7.43 10.57 -1.28
N TYR A 121 -6.35 9.79 -1.25
CA TYR A 121 -6.20 8.64 -0.38
C TYR A 121 -5.32 9.04 0.81
N SER A 122 -5.70 8.56 2.00
CA SER A 122 -4.91 8.76 3.20
C SER A 122 -4.81 7.50 4.03
N ALA A 123 -3.69 7.35 4.71
CA ALA A 123 -3.45 6.35 5.73
C ALA A 123 -2.98 7.05 7.00
N THR A 124 -3.35 6.52 8.16
CA THR A 124 -2.94 7.08 9.45
C THR A 124 -2.15 6.06 10.24
N ARG A 125 -1.03 6.49 10.84
CA ARG A 125 -0.25 5.71 11.80
C ARG A 125 -0.15 6.49 13.11
N ARG A 126 -0.27 5.80 14.24
CA ARG A 126 0.07 6.39 15.54
C ARG A 126 1.57 6.29 15.70
N LEU A 127 2.26 7.42 15.82
CA LEU A 127 3.69 7.39 16.09
C LEU A 127 3.91 7.14 17.58
N GLY A 128 4.70 6.12 17.92
CA GLY A 128 5.44 6.14 19.17
C GLY A 128 6.39 7.34 19.20
N SER A 129 6.77 7.85 20.38
CA SER A 129 7.68 9.01 20.47
C SER A 129 9.05 8.75 19.84
N ASP A 130 9.44 7.48 19.70
CA ASP A 130 10.80 7.04 19.38
C ASP A 130 10.87 6.27 18.05
N GLU A 131 9.79 6.22 17.28
CA GLU A 131 9.75 5.49 16.02
C GLU A 131 10.39 6.33 14.90
N GLU A 132 11.55 5.88 14.41
CA GLU A 132 12.26 6.56 13.34
C GLU A 132 11.60 6.26 11.98
N PRO A 133 11.38 7.27 11.11
CA PRO A 133 10.83 7.05 9.79
C PRO A 133 11.69 6.09 8.96
N GLN A 134 11.04 5.14 8.29
CA GLN A 134 11.69 4.23 7.35
C GLN A 134 12.35 5.02 6.22
N PRO A 135 13.41 4.50 5.57
CA PRO A 135 14.17 5.29 4.61
C PRO A 135 13.32 5.81 3.42
N TRP A 136 12.31 5.04 3.00
CA TRP A 136 11.36 5.46 1.96
C TRP A 136 10.37 6.56 2.43
N GLU A 137 10.10 6.66 3.74
CA GLU A 137 9.20 7.66 4.31
C GLU A 137 9.85 9.04 4.41
N ARG A 138 11.17 9.08 4.68
CA ARG A 138 11.95 10.31 4.89
C ARG A 138 11.74 11.38 3.83
N PRO A 139 11.78 11.09 2.51
CA PRO A 139 11.54 12.11 1.48
C PRO A 139 10.10 12.64 1.44
N LEU A 140 9.15 11.99 2.12
CA LEU A 140 7.73 12.37 2.11
C LEU A 140 7.35 13.30 3.27
N ILE A 141 8.20 13.44 4.27
CA ILE A 141 7.89 14.21 5.48
C ILE A 141 7.80 15.69 5.11
N ALA A 142 6.63 16.29 5.32
CA ALA A 142 6.46 17.73 5.19
C ALA A 142 7.24 18.45 6.31
N GLU A 143 8.00 19.47 5.93
CA GLU A 143 8.67 20.40 6.85
C GLU A 143 7.67 21.27 7.65
#